data_AF-A0A386ZJM5-F1
#
_entry.id   AF-A0A386ZJM5-F1
#
_cell.length_a   1.000
_cell.length_b   1.000
_cell.length_c   1.000
_cell.angle_alpha   90.00
_cell.angle_beta   90.00
_cell.angle_gamma   90.00
#
_symmetry.space_group_name_H-M   'P 1'
#
loop_
_entity.id
_entity.type
_entity.pdbx_description
1 polymer ?
#
loop_
_entity_poly.entity_id
_entity_poly.type
_entity_poly.pdbx_seq_one_letter_code
_entity_poly.pdbx_strand_id
1 'polypeptide(L)' 'MDSGHQYLQHSDGSWSIVGRDGWPVDPETYAAELAELEADVESLEGLAVQVIDVEPISVRDIPERKELPR' A
#
# COMPACT_ATOMS: atom_id res chain seq x y z
N MET A 1 -6.47 11.30 12.44
CA MET A 1 -6.80 10.61 11.18
C MET A 1 -5.48 10.39 10.48
N ASP A 2 -4.93 9.20 10.64
CA ASP A 2 -3.65 8.82 10.04
C ASP A 2 -3.82 8.79 8.54
N SER A 3 -3.30 9.82 7.86
CA SER A 3 -3.24 9.86 6.40
C SER A 3 -2.03 9.02 5.99
N GLY A 4 -2.16 7.70 6.12
CA GLY A 4 -1.11 6.76 5.75
C GLY A 4 -0.71 6.88 4.28
N HIS A 5 0.48 6.40 3.97
CA HIS A 5 1.05 6.39 2.62
C HIS A 5 0.13 5.64 1.64
N GLN A 6 -0.03 6.19 0.42
CA GLN A 6 -0.82 5.58 -0.64
C GLN A 6 0.12 5.03 -1.71
N TYR A 7 -0.22 3.85 -2.25
CA TYR A 7 0.58 3.17 -3.26
C TYR A 7 -0.29 2.74 -4.43
N LEU A 8 0.26 2.82 -5.64
CA LEU A 8 -0.36 2.37 -6.88
C LEU A 8 0.45 1.21 -7.46
N GLN A 9 -0.22 0.08 -7.71
CA GLN A 9 0.36 -1.07 -8.40
C GLN A 9 0.15 -0.95 -9.91
N HIS A 10 1.21 -1.17 -10.68
CA HIS A 10 1.17 -1.23 -12.15
C HIS A 10 1.02 -2.67 -12.65
N SER A 11 0.57 -2.82 -13.91
CA SER A 11 0.34 -4.13 -14.53
C SER A 11 1.61 -4.93 -14.80
N ASP A 12 2.78 -4.29 -14.79
CA ASP A 12 4.10 -4.93 -14.88
C ASP A 12 4.63 -5.42 -13.53
N GLY A 13 3.87 -5.21 -12.45
CA GLY A 13 4.22 -5.59 -11.09
C GLY A 13 5.03 -4.53 -10.32
N SER A 14 5.35 -3.40 -10.95
CA SER A 14 5.99 -2.26 -10.27
C SER A 14 4.99 -1.49 -9.40
N TRP A 15 5.51 -0.70 -8.46
CA TRP A 15 4.71 0.11 -7.54
C TRP A 15 5.19 1.56 -7.55
N SER A 16 4.27 2.50 -7.40
CA SER A 16 4.56 3.92 -7.20
C SER A 16 3.93 4.42 -5.91
N ILE A 17 4.65 5.29 -5.20
CA ILE A 17 4.05 6.08 -4.11
C ILE A 17 3.16 7.14 -4.77
N VAL A 18 1.95 7.33 -4.25
CA VAL A 18 1.04 8.39 -4.73
C VAL A 18 0.74 9.39 -3.64
N GLY A 19 0.63 10.66 -4.06
CA GLY A 19 0.19 11.75 -3.21
C GLY A 19 -1.29 11.62 -2.84
N ARG A 20 -1.76 12.52 -1.97
CA ARG A 20 -3.20 12.60 -1.61
C ARG A 20 -4.11 12.93 -2.79
N ASP A 21 -3.52 13.47 -3.85
CA ASP A 21 -4.15 13.79 -5.12
C ASP A 21 -4.25 12.57 -6.07
N GLY A 22 -3.68 11.43 -5.68
CA GLY A 22 -3.66 10.20 -6.47
C GLY A 22 -2.63 10.18 -7.59
N TRP A 23 -1.75 11.18 -7.66
CA TRP A 23 -0.69 11.23 -8.67
C TRP A 23 0.62 10.62 -8.15
N PRO A 24 1.40 9.94 -9.01
CA PRO A 24 2.72 9.44 -8.64
C PRO A 24 3.62 10.58 -8.17
N VAL A 25 4.28 10.38 -7.03
CA VAL A 25 5.30 11.30 -6.52
C VAL A 25 6.68 10.68 -6.69
N ASP A 26 7.68 11.54 -6.86
CA ASP A 26 9.07 11.10 -6.93
C ASP A 26 9.52 10.53 -5.57
N PRO A 27 10.00 9.28 -5.51
CA PRO A 27 10.35 8.64 -4.24
C PRO A 27 11.49 9.32 -3.49
N GLU A 28 12.45 9.93 -4.18
CA GLU A 28 13.60 10.59 -3.54
C GLU A 28 13.17 11.92 -2.91
N THR A 29 12.36 12.69 -3.62
CA THR A 29 11.75 13.92 -3.12
C THR A 29 10.82 13.62 -1.93
N TYR A 30 10.02 12.55 -2.04
CA TYR A 30 9.13 12.11 -0.97
C TYR A 30 9.89 11.62 0.26
N ALA A 31 10.99 10.90 0.08
CA ALA A 31 11.85 10.44 1.17
C ALA A 31 12.55 11.60 1.88
N ALA A 32 12.94 12.65 1.16
CA ALA A 32 13.49 13.87 1.76
C ALA A 32 12.45 14.62 2.59
N GLU A 33 11.22 14.79 2.10
CA GLU A 33 10.12 15.39 2.85
C GLU A 33 9.75 14.57 4.10
N LEU A 34 9.81 13.24 4.01
CA LEU A 34 9.64 12.31 5.13
C LEU A 34 10.73 12.45 6.19
N ALA A 35 11.98 12.59 5.77
CA ALA A 35 13.12 12.76 6.66
C ALA A 35 13.06 14.09 7.42
N GLU A 36 12.55 15.16 6.79
CA GLU A 36 12.32 16.45 7.45
C GLU A 36 11.13 16.44 8.41
N LEU A 37 10.18 15.51 8.25
CA LEU A 37 8.96 15.47 9.05
C LEU A 37 9.12 14.79 10.43
N GLU A 38 10.27 14.18 10.74
CA GLU A 38 10.52 13.38 11.97
C GLU A 38 9.31 12.51 12.36
N ALA A 39 8.54 12.03 11.37
CA ALA A 39 7.62 10.94 11.63
C ALA A 39 8.54 9.76 11.87
N ASP A 40 8.61 9.31 13.12
CA ASP A 40 9.20 8.06 13.58
C ASP A 40 8.83 6.95 12.56
N VAL A 41 9.63 6.82 11.50
CA VAL A 41 9.67 5.63 10.70
C VAL A 41 10.45 4.71 11.60
N GLU A 42 9.74 4.13 12.59
CA GLU A 42 10.17 2.90 13.21
C GLU A 42 10.55 2.01 12.03
N SER A 43 11.86 1.87 11.90
CA SER A 43 12.52 1.13 10.86
C SER A 43 11.72 -0.14 10.62
N LEU A 44 11.15 -0.31 9.42
CA LEU A 44 10.58 -1.59 8.98
C LEU A 44 11.70 -2.66 8.83
N GLU A 45 12.82 -2.52 9.54
CA GLU A 45 13.74 -3.59 9.88
C GLU A 45 13.03 -4.60 10.78
N GLY A 46 12.36 -5.57 10.17
CA GLY A 46 12.11 -6.84 10.85
C GLY A 46 10.72 -7.43 10.75
N LEU A 47 9.83 -6.92 9.90
CA LEU A 47 8.80 -7.82 9.38
C LEU A 47 9.48 -8.74 8.38
N ALA A 48 9.94 -9.90 8.84
CA ALA A 48 10.34 -10.99 7.96
C ALA A 48 9.13 -11.30 7.06
N VAL A 49 9.09 -10.67 5.89
CA VAL A 49 8.05 -10.92 4.88
C VAL A 49 8.25 -12.35 4.43
N GLN A 50 7.49 -13.25 5.05
CA GLN A 50 7.42 -14.62 4.58
C GLN A 50 6.67 -14.59 3.26
N VAL A 51 7.42 -14.63 2.16
CA VAL A 51 6.86 -14.80 0.83
C VAL A 51 6.30 -16.22 0.76
N ILE A 52 4.99 -16.35 0.91
CA ILE A 52 4.30 -17.63 0.71
C ILE A 52 3.97 -17.72 -0.77
N ASP A 53 4.75 -18.51 -1.50
CA ASP A 53 4.44 -18.86 -2.87
C ASP A 53 3.23 -19.79 -2.88
N VAL A 54 2.09 -19.27 -3.34
CA VAL A 54 0.85 -20.03 -3.47
C VAL A 54 0.57 -20.23 -4.95
N GLU A 55 0.38 -21.47 -5.37
CA GLU A 55 -0.27 -21.81 -6.63
C GLU A 55 -1.78 -21.96 -6.35
N PRO A 56 -2.61 -20.91 -6.59
CA PRO A 56 -4.02 -20.99 -6.26
C PRO A 56 -4.73 -22.00 -7.16
N ILE A 57 -5.32 -23.03 -6.55
CA ILE A 57 -6.11 -24.03 -7.27
C ILE A 57 -7.38 -23.40 -7.88
N SER A 58 -7.96 -22.38 -7.22
CA SER A 58 -9.13 -21.63 -7.73
C SER A 58 -9.35 -20.35 -6.91
N VAL A 59 -9.72 -19.26 -7.58
CA VAL A 59 -10.16 -17.99 -6.97
C VAL A 59 -11.67 -17.83 -7.22
N ARG A 60 -12.43 -17.41 -6.20
CA ARG A 60 -13.87 -17.14 -6.31
C ARG A 60 -14.22 -15.81 -5.66
N ASP A 61 -14.90 -14.95 -6.42
CA ASP A 61 -15.43 -13.70 -5.88
C ASP A 61 -16.61 -13.99 -4.95
N ILE A 62 -16.61 -13.35 -3.78
CA ILE A 62 -17.74 -13.37 -2.87
C ILE A 62 -18.40 -11.99 -2.95
N PRO A 63 -19.65 -11.88 -3.43
CA PRO A 63 -20.34 -10.60 -3.44
C PRO A 63 -20.54 -10.11 -2.00
N GLU A 64 -20.19 -8.86 -1.76
CA GLU A 64 -20.40 -8.19 -0.48
C GLU A 64 -21.90 -8.25 -0.13
N ARG A 65 -22.21 -8.85 1.03
CA ARG A 65 -23.58 -8.97 1.52
C ARG A 65 -24.05 -7.59 1.97
N LYS A 66 -24.73 -6.85 1.09
CA LYS A 66 -25.47 -5.66 1.50
C LYS A 66 -26.63 -6.10 2.38
N GLU A 67 -26.49 -5.92 3.69
CA GLU A 67 -27.62 -6.06 4.60
C GLU A 67 -28.67 -5.00 4.22
N LEU A 68 -29.83 -5.45 3.75
CA LEU A 68 -30.96 -4.58 3.48
C LEU A 68 -31.52 -4.08 4.83
N PRO A 69 -31.71 -2.76 5.02
CA PRO A 69 -32.41 -2.25 6.19
C PRO A 69 -33.87 -2.73 6.16
N ARG A 70 -34.38 -3.14 7.33
CA ARG A 70 -35.77 -3.57 7.55
C ARG A 70 -36.76 -2.41 7.48
#